data_AF-A0A7J7JH11-F1
#
_entry.id   AF-A0A7J7JH11-F1
#
_cell.length_a   1.000
_cell.length_b   1.000
_cell.length_c   1.000
_cell.angle_alpha   90.00
_cell.angle_beta   90.00
_cell.angle_gamma   90.00
#
_symmetry.space_group_name_H-M   'P 1'
#
loop_
_entity.id
_entity.type
_entity.pdbx_description
1 polymer ?
#
loop_
_entity_poly.entity_id
_entity_poly.type
_entity_poly.pdbx_seq_one_letter_code
_entity_poly.pdbx_strand_id
1 'polypeptide(L)'
;MRLIPAPRGTGIVAAPVPKKLLTMAGIEDVYTQSVGATSTLGNFAKATFFAIAKTYSFLTPDLWKETVFTKSPYEEFTDYLAKNHDPSSSKKAAA
;
A
#
# COMPACT_ATOMS: atom_id res chain seq x y z
N MET A 1 6.42 -13.90 -1.61
CA MET A 1 6.60 -13.34 -0.24
C MET A 1 5.28 -13.51 0.48
N ARG A 2 5.28 -14.18 1.64
CA ARG A 2 4.10 -14.43 2.47
C ARG A 2 4.34 -13.78 3.83
N LEU A 3 3.39 -12.97 4.27
CA LEU A 3 3.36 -12.34 5.59
C LEU A 3 2.43 -13.17 6.48
N ILE A 4 2.88 -13.49 7.69
CA ILE A 4 2.15 -14.29 8.67
C ILE A 4 2.09 -13.49 9.97
N PRO A 5 0.90 -13.29 10.57
CA PRO A 5 0.78 -12.58 11.85
C PRO A 5 1.64 -13.23 12.93
N ALA A 6 2.33 -12.41 13.72
CA ALA A 6 3.13 -12.85 14.84
C ALA A 6 2.55 -12.31 16.17
N PRO A 7 2.80 -12.98 17.31
CA PRO A 7 2.45 -12.44 18.62
C PRO A 7 3.14 -11.11 18.89
N ARG A 8 2.56 -10.28 19.76
CA ARG A 8 3.15 -8.98 20.11
C ARG A 8 4.53 -9.13 20.77
N GLY A 9 5.48 -8.29 20.37
CA GLY A 9 6.85 -8.31 20.88
C GLY A 9 7.77 -9.32 20.18
N THR A 10 7.33 -9.96 19.10
CA THR A 10 8.16 -10.83 18.26
C THR A 10 9.15 -10.01 17.43
N GLY A 11 8.77 -8.81 17.02
CA GLY A 11 9.47 -8.01 16.04
C GLY A 11 9.31 -8.54 14.61
N ILE A 12 10.11 -7.98 13.70
CA ILE A 12 10.09 -8.33 12.27
C ILE A 12 11.13 -9.43 11.99
N VAL A 13 10.66 -10.64 11.74
CA VAL A 13 11.49 -11.79 11.34
C VAL A 13 11.52 -11.86 9.81
N ALA A 14 12.46 -11.12 9.21
CA ALA A 14 12.63 -11.04 7.77
C ALA A 14 14.07 -10.71 7.37
N ALA A 15 14.40 -10.96 6.09
CA ALA A 15 15.64 -10.50 5.48
C ALA A 15 15.73 -8.95 5.47
N PRO A 16 16.94 -8.35 5.34
CA PRO A 16 17.14 -6.91 5.51
C PRO A 16 16.25 -6.02 4.63
N VAL A 17 15.99 -6.44 3.39
CA VAL A 17 15.20 -5.67 2.42
C VAL A 17 13.71 -5.62 2.79
N PRO A 18 12.99 -6.75 2.95
CA PRO A 18 11.63 -6.71 3.47
C PRO A 18 11.52 -6.11 4.86
N LYS A 19 12.53 -6.32 5.73
CA LYS A 19 12.53 -5.76 7.08
C LYS A 19 12.40 -4.24 7.05
N LYS A 20 13.17 -3.57 6.18
CA LYS A 20 13.08 -2.11 6.02
C LYS A 20 11.70 -1.66 5.51
N LEU A 21 11.16 -2.36 4.51
CA LEU A 21 9.83 -2.05 3.96
C LEU A 21 8.71 -2.24 4.99
N LEU A 22 8.77 -3.31 5.78
CA LEU A 22 7.79 -3.62 6.83
C LEU A 22 7.87 -2.61 7.98
N THR A 23 9.08 -2.17 8.35
CA THR A 23 9.26 -1.07 9.31
C THR A 23 8.69 0.25 8.78
N MET A 24 8.90 0.57 7.50
CA MET A 24 8.33 1.77 6.87
C MET A 24 6.81 1.72 6.80
N ALA A 25 6.22 0.54 6.66
CA ALA A 25 4.78 0.32 6.70
C ALA A 25 4.18 0.39 8.12
N GLY A 26 5.02 0.50 9.17
CA GLY A 26 4.56 0.54 10.56
C GLY A 26 4.17 -0.82 11.15
N ILE A 27 4.59 -1.93 10.54
CA ILE A 27 4.31 -3.28 11.05
C ILE A 27 5.34 -3.63 12.14
N GLU A 28 4.85 -3.88 13.36
CA GLU A 28 5.70 -4.20 14.52
C GLU A 28 6.12 -5.66 14.54
N ASP A 29 5.17 -6.58 14.36
CA ASP A 29 5.33 -8.01 14.59
C ASP A 29 4.86 -8.83 13.38
N VAL A 30 5.78 -9.53 12.71
CA VAL A 30 5.44 -10.35 11.54
C VAL A 30 6.49 -11.43 11.28
N TYR A 31 6.02 -12.65 10.96
CA TYR A 31 6.83 -13.69 10.38
C TYR A 31 6.77 -13.62 8.85
N THR A 32 7.91 -13.87 8.20
CA THR A 32 7.98 -13.86 6.73
C THR A 32 8.46 -15.17 6.15
N GLN A 33 7.85 -15.56 5.05
CA GLN A 33 8.28 -16.71 4.25
C GLN A 33 8.41 -16.28 2.79
N SER A 34 9.57 -16.53 2.19
CA SER A 34 9.84 -16.24 0.78
C SER A 34 10.22 -17.52 0.04
N VAL A 35 9.63 -17.71 -1.14
CA VAL A 35 9.94 -18.80 -2.07
C VAL A 35 10.30 -18.17 -3.41
N GLY A 36 11.28 -18.72 -4.12
CA GLY A 36 11.80 -18.21 -5.40
C GLY A 36 13.16 -17.51 -5.27
N ALA A 37 13.59 -16.83 -6.34
CA ALA A 37 14.90 -16.17 -6.42
C ALA A 37 14.94 -14.84 -5.63
N THR A 38 15.24 -14.93 -4.34
CA THR A 38 15.33 -13.78 -3.42
C THR A 38 16.65 -13.00 -3.50
N SER A 39 17.63 -13.47 -4.27
CA SER A 39 18.91 -12.77 -4.51
C SER A 39 18.74 -11.48 -5.32
N THR A 40 17.66 -11.37 -6.11
CA THR A 40 17.37 -10.18 -6.91
C THR A 40 16.62 -9.12 -6.09
N LEU A 41 17.31 -8.04 -5.76
CA LEU A 41 16.80 -6.97 -4.88
C LEU A 41 15.44 -6.42 -5.35
N GLY A 42 15.34 -6.06 -6.63
CA GLY A 42 14.14 -5.39 -7.18
C GLY A 42 12.89 -6.26 -7.11
N ASN A 43 12.98 -7.53 -7.51
CA ASN A 43 11.86 -8.46 -7.45
C ASN A 43 11.47 -8.76 -6.00
N PHE A 44 12.45 -8.89 -5.11
CA PHE A 44 12.20 -9.20 -3.71
C PHE A 44 11.53 -8.04 -2.97
N ALA A 45 11.97 -6.81 -3.22
CA ALA A 45 11.32 -5.60 -2.72
C ALA A 45 9.88 -5.47 -3.27
N LYS A 46 9.70 -5.66 -4.58
CA LYS A 46 8.39 -5.58 -5.24
C LYS A 46 7.42 -6.65 -4.73
N ALA A 47 7.89 -7.87 -4.50
CA ALA A 47 7.09 -8.93 -3.91
C ALA A 47 6.64 -8.60 -2.47
N THR A 48 7.48 -7.92 -1.70
CA THR A 48 7.12 -7.44 -0.36
C THR A 48 6.08 -6.34 -0.43
N PHE A 49 6.27 -5.35 -1.30
CA PHE A 49 5.31 -4.27 -1.51
C PHE A 49 3.93 -4.80 -1.93
N PHE A 50 3.89 -5.76 -2.86
CA PHE A 50 2.63 -6.39 -3.27
C PHE A 50 1.95 -7.17 -2.15
N ALA A 51 2.71 -7.79 -1.24
CA ALA A 51 2.13 -8.45 -0.08
C ALA A 51 1.43 -7.45 0.86
N ILE A 52 2.03 -6.27 1.07
CA ILE A 52 1.45 -5.19 1.88
C ILE A 52 0.24 -4.59 1.18
N ALA A 53 0.31 -4.27 -0.11
CA ALA A 53 -0.84 -3.70 -0.84
C ALA A 53 -2.08 -4.62 -0.81
N LYS A 54 -1.86 -5.94 -0.78
CA LYS A 54 -2.96 -6.91 -0.72
C LYS A 54 -3.65 -7.00 0.65
N THR A 55 -3.12 -6.41 1.72
CA THR A 55 -3.78 -6.47 3.04
C THR A 55 -5.16 -5.81 3.01
N TYR A 56 -5.29 -4.65 2.36
CA TYR A 56 -6.59 -3.98 2.16
C TYR A 56 -7.47 -4.63 1.08
N SER A 57 -6.89 -5.45 0.20
CA SER A 57 -7.67 -6.20 -0.81
C SER A 57 -8.37 -7.42 -0.21
N PHE A 58 -7.95 -7.87 0.98
CA PHE A 58 -8.53 -9.02 1.63
C PHE A 58 -9.78 -8.61 2.42
N LEU A 59 -10.93 -9.19 2.06
CA LEU A 59 -12.20 -8.88 2.70
C LEU A 59 -12.39 -9.71 3.97
N THR A 60 -12.24 -9.07 5.12
CA THR A 60 -12.46 -9.66 6.43
C THR A 60 -13.90 -9.41 6.94
N PRO A 61 -14.45 -10.24 7.85
CA PRO A 61 -15.82 -10.09 8.32
C PRO A 61 -16.18 -8.75 8.96
N ASP A 62 -15.20 -8.04 9.53
CA ASP A 62 -15.35 -6.68 10.06
C ASP A 62 -15.66 -5.64 8.98
N LEU A 63 -15.28 -5.90 7.72
CA LEU A 63 -15.49 -5.03 6.56
C LEU A 63 -16.74 -5.43 5.73
N TRP A 64 -17.54 -6.41 6.16
CA TRP A 64 -18.76 -6.82 5.44
C TRP A 64 -19.93 -5.83 5.57
N LYS A 65 -19.80 -4.83 6.45
CA LYS A 65 -20.81 -3.79 6.62
C LYS A 65 -20.96 -3.01 5.31
N GLU A 66 -22.19 -2.62 5.02
CA GLU A 66 -22.50 -1.85 3.82
C GLU A 66 -21.73 -0.53 3.81
N THR A 67 -21.12 -0.20 2.66
CA THR A 67 -20.35 1.02 2.48
C THR A 67 -21.26 2.21 2.25
N VAL A 68 -21.08 3.28 3.02
CA VAL A 68 -21.77 4.55 2.75
C VAL A 68 -21.01 5.31 1.66
N PHE A 69 -21.64 5.51 0.52
CA PHE A 69 -21.04 6.28 -0.58
C PHE A 69 -21.12 7.77 -0.27
N THR A 70 -19.96 8.38 -0.01
CA THR A 70 -19.83 9.84 0.07
C THR A 70 -19.55 10.43 -1.31
N LYS A 71 -19.78 11.73 -1.47
CA LYS A 71 -19.38 12.44 -2.69
C LYS A 71 -17.87 12.30 -2.90
N SER A 72 -17.46 12.19 -4.16
CA SER A 72 -16.03 12.17 -4.48
C SER A 72 -15.41 13.55 -4.21
N PRO A 73 -14.12 13.63 -3.83
CA PRO A 73 -13.47 14.94 -3.64
C PRO A 73 -13.52 15.82 -4.90
N TYR A 74 -13.49 15.21 -6.09
CA TYR A 74 -13.64 15.95 -7.35
C TYR A 74 -15.02 16.60 -7.49
N GLU A 75 -16.07 15.92 -7.05
CA GLU A 75 -17.43 16.44 -7.07
C GLU A 75 -17.62 17.54 -6.01
N GLU A 76 -17.14 17.31 -4.78
CA GLU A 76 -17.26 18.26 -3.67
C GLU A 76 -16.53 19.59 -3.95
N PHE A 77 -15.33 19.52 -4.54
CA PHE A 77 -14.51 20.70 -4.82
C PHE A 77 -14.61 21.19 -6.26
N THR A 78 -15.67 20.83 -6.99
CA THR A 78 -15.85 21.19 -8.41
C THR A 78 -15.68 22.69 -8.66
N ASP A 79 -16.34 23.53 -7.86
CA ASP A 79 -16.30 25.00 -8.02
C ASP A 79 -14.91 25.59 -7.78
N TYR A 80 -14.16 25.02 -6.83
CA TYR A 80 -12.79 25.42 -6.53
C TYR A 80 -11.84 25.03 -7.66
N LEU A 81 -11.97 23.78 -8.15
CA LEU A 81 -11.15 23.26 -9.24
C LEU A 81 -11.42 24.01 -10.54
N ALA A 82 -12.67 24.32 -10.87
CA ALA A 82 -13.01 25.07 -12.07
C ALA A 82 -12.39 26.48 -12.10
N LYS A 83 -12.21 27.10 -10.93
CA LYS A 83 -11.64 28.45 -10.82
C LYS A 83 -10.11 28.45 -10.77
N ASN A 84 -9.49 27.46 -10.13
CA ASN A 84 -8.07 27.49 -9.77
C ASN A 84 -7.20 26.45 -10.50
N HIS A 85 -7.80 25.49 -11.21
CA HIS A 85 -7.08 24.46 -11.95
C HIS A 85 -7.40 24.57 -13.45
N ASP A 86 -6.41 25.01 -14.24
CA ASP A 86 -6.49 25.04 -15.71
C ASP A 86 -5.88 23.75 -16.30
N PRO A 87 -6.69 22.79 -16.78
CA PRO A 87 -6.22 21.55 -17.38
C PRO A 87 -5.47 21.75 -18.72
N SER A 88 -5.48 22.94 -19.30
CA SER A 88 -4.75 23.27 -20.54
C SER A 88 -3.30 23.70 -20.29
N SER A 89 -3.00 24.25 -19.11
CA SER A 89 -1.65 24.66 -18.73
C SER A 89 -0.71 23.47 -18.43
N SER A 90 -1.24 22.41 -17.83
CA SER A 90 -0.48 21.19 -17.49
C SER A 90 -0.05 20.36 -18.71
N LYS A 91 -0.80 20.43 -19.82
CA LYS A 91 -0.44 19.77 -21.09
C LYS A 91 0.73 20.45 -21.83
N LYS A 92 1.01 21.74 -21.57
CA LYS A 92 2.13 22.46 -22.18
C LYS A 92 3.49 22.18 -21.52
N ALA A 93 3.51 21.67 -20.29
CA ALA A 93 4.75 21.39 -19.56
C ALA A 93 5.33 19.98 -19.82
N ALA A 94 4.59 19.13 -20.54
CA ALA A 94 4.97 17.74 -20.82
C ALA A 94 5.32 17.48 -22.31
N ALA A 95 5.56 18.55 -23.09
CA ALA A 95 5.98 18.50 -24.49
C ALA A 95 7.32 19.23 -24.67
#